data_AF-A0A973AJX9-F1
#
_entry.id   AF-A0A973AJX9-F1
#
_cell.length_a   1.000
_cell.length_b   1.000
_cell.length_c   1.000
_cell.angle_alpha   90.00
_cell.angle_beta   90.00
_cell.angle_gamma   90.00
#
_symmetry.space_group_name_H-M   'P 1'
#
loop_
_entity.id
_entity.type
_entity.pdbx_description
1 polymer ?
#
loop_
_entity_poly.entity_id
_entity_poly.type
_entity_poly.pdbx_seq_one_letter_code
_entity_poly.pdbx_strand_id
1 'polypeptide(L)' 'MFGKKELKVAIGDRFVKSDDPKTVWVVSGRGSSVVPIPHFQVVREGYESRVRTLSEQVLLDSQYYLRVK' A
#
# COMPACT_ATOMS: atom_id res chain seq x y z
N MET A 1 11.83 1.25 24.22
CA MET A 1 11.65 0.24 23.15
C MET A 1 10.29 0.44 22.51
N PHE A 2 10.22 1.17 21.41
CA PHE A 2 8.96 1.33 20.68
C PHE A 2 8.65 0.01 19.99
N GLY A 3 7.63 -0.70 20.48
CA GLY A 3 7.08 -1.87 19.80
C GLY A 3 6.70 -1.45 18.39
N LYS A 4 7.50 -1.86 17.40
CA LYS A 4 7.10 -1.81 16.01
C LYS A 4 5.88 -2.72 15.91
N LYS A 5 4.68 -2.14 15.99
CA LYS A 5 3.49 -2.80 15.46
C LYS A 5 3.91 -3.23 14.06
N GLU A 6 4.02 -4.54 13.83
CA GLU A 6 4.20 -5.10 12.51
C GLU A 6 2.98 -4.66 11.70
N LEU A 7 3.09 -3.51 11.05
CA LEU A 7 2.06 -2.99 10.17
C LEU A 7 2.09 -3.90 8.94
N LYS A 8 1.39 -5.03 9.01
CA LYS A 8 1.25 -5.91 7.86
C LYS A 8 0.24 -5.28 6.92
N VAL A 9 0.62 -5.14 5.65
CA VAL A 9 -0.26 -4.70 4.58
C VAL A 9 -1.11 -5.90 4.16
N ALA A 10 -2.44 -5.77 4.21
CA ALA A 10 -3.36 -6.80 3.78
C ALA A 10 -4.05 -6.40 2.47
N ILE A 11 -4.55 -7.40 1.74
CA ILE A 11 -5.41 -7.17 0.57
C ILE A 11 -6.71 -6.52 1.06
N GLY A 12 -7.16 -5.47 0.39
CA GLY A 12 -8.29 -4.64 0.78
C GLY A 12 -7.92 -3.41 1.61
N ASP A 13 -6.67 -3.30 2.10
CA ASP A 13 -6.23 -2.08 2.77
C ASP A 13 -6.22 -0.89 1.83
N ARG A 14 -6.63 0.26 2.36
CA ARG A 14 -6.70 1.51 1.63
C ARG A 14 -5.58 2.42 2.08
N PHE A 15 -4.88 3.01 1.13
CA PHE A 15 -3.78 3.93 1.33
C PHE A 15 -4.04 5.18 0.51
N VAL A 16 -3.76 6.34 1.06
CA VAL A 16 -3.77 7.60 0.31
C VAL A 16 -2.35 8.13 0.23
N LYS A 17 -2.03 8.83 -0.85
CA LYS A 17 -0.74 9.51 -0.94
C LYS A 17 -0.75 10.70 0.03
N SER A 18 0.30 10.88 0.82
CA SER A 18 0.41 12.02 1.76
C SER A 18 0.26 13.38 1.07
N ASP A 19 0.77 13.44 -0.17
CA ASP A 19 0.73 14.61 -1.06
C ASP A 19 -0.63 14.80 -1.76
N ASP A 20 -1.42 13.75 -1.95
CA ASP A 20 -2.76 13.83 -2.56
C ASP A 20 -3.75 12.88 -1.86
N PRO A 21 -4.45 13.35 -0.81
CA PRO A 21 -5.38 12.52 -0.05
C PRO A 21 -6.65 12.14 -0.83
N LYS A 22 -6.88 12.76 -2.01
CA LYS A 22 -8.01 12.45 -2.90
C LYS A 22 -7.80 11.16 -3.68
N THR A 23 -6.55 10.71 -3.82
CA THR A 23 -6.24 9.48 -4.55
C THR A 23 -6.08 8.33 -3.55
N VAL A 24 -7.16 7.57 -3.40
CA VAL A 24 -7.19 6.33 -2.62
C VAL A 24 -6.67 5.18 -3.48
N TRP A 25 -5.71 4.45 -2.94
CA TRP A 25 -5.09 3.25 -3.47
C TRP A 25 -5.49 2.07 -2.59
N VAL A 26 -6.18 1.10 -3.17
CA VAL A 26 -6.63 -0.10 -2.49
C VAL A 26 -5.71 -1.24 -2.87
N VAL A 27 -5.20 -1.99 -1.89
CA VAL A 27 -4.39 -3.20 -2.15
C VAL A 27 -5.28 -4.25 -2.79
N SER A 28 -5.02 -4.54 -4.07
CA SER A 28 -5.76 -5.54 -4.84
C SER A 28 -5.09 -6.93 -4.81
N GLY A 29 -3.79 -7.01 -4.51
CA GLY A 29 -3.08 -8.28 -4.57
C GLY A 29 -1.70 -8.24 -3.94
N ARG A 30 -1.14 -9.44 -3.72
CA ARG A 30 0.28 -9.59 -3.36
C ARG A 30 1.10 -9.64 -4.64
N GLY A 31 2.24 -8.96 -4.62
CA GLY A 31 3.23 -9.03 -5.68
C GLY A 31 3.90 -10.40 -5.72
N SER A 32 4.79 -10.57 -6.71
CA SER A 32 5.45 -11.85 -6.98
C SER A 32 6.26 -12.34 -5.76
N SER A 33 6.11 -13.61 -5.39
CA SER A 33 6.85 -14.23 -4.26
C SER A 33 8.32 -14.52 -4.55
N VAL A 34 8.79 -14.18 -5.76
CA VAL A 34 10.15 -14.47 -6.24
C VAL A 34 11.16 -13.40 -5.79
N VAL A 35 10.68 -12.20 -5.45
CA VAL A 35 11.52 -11.09 -5.00
C VAL A 35 11.62 -11.13 -3.47
N PRO A 36 12.82 -10.95 -2.88
CA PRO A 36 13.00 -10.96 -1.42
C PRO A 36 12.33 -9.77 -0.71
N ILE A 37 11.83 -8.80 -1.45
CA ILE A 37 11.14 -7.63 -0.91
C ILE A 37 9.63 -7.88 -1.03
N PRO A 38 8.85 -7.73 0.05
CA PRO A 38 7.40 -7.84 -0.02
C PRO A 38 6.84 -6.70 -0.87
N HIS A 39 6.17 -7.05 -1.97
CA HIS A 39 5.49 -6.11 -2.85
C HIS A 39 3.99 -6.40 -2.88
N PHE A 40 3.19 -5.37 -3.17
CA PHE A 40 1.74 -5.41 -3.23
C PHE A 40 1.26 -4.65 -4.46
N GLN A 41 0.23 -5.18 -5.10
CA GLN A 41 -0.47 -4.50 -6.16
C GLN A 41 -1.57 -3.64 -5.55
N VAL A 42 -1.58 -2.35 -5.86
CA VAL A 42 -2.61 -1.40 -5.47
C VAL A 42 -3.33 -0.87 -6.70
N VAL A 43 -4.63 -0.68 -6.59
CA VAL A 43 -5.49 -0.08 -7.62
C VAL A 43 -6.09 1.20 -7.09
N ARG A 44 -6.34 2.17 -7.95
CA ARG A 44 -7.04 3.38 -7.51
C ARG A 44 -8.52 3.07 -7.27
N GLU A 45 -9.05 3.50 -6.13
CA GLU A 45 -10.48 3.38 -5.83
C GLU A 45 -11.30 4.09 -6.92
N GLY A 46 -12.21 3.35 -7.58
CA GLY A 46 -13.00 3.84 -8.71
C GLY A 46 -12.31 3.80 -10.08
N TYR A 47 -11.04 3.40 -10.17
CA TYR A 47 -10.29 3.28 -11.43
C TYR A 47 -9.42 2.02 -11.43
N GLU A 48 -10.05 0.87 -11.73
CA GLU A 48 -9.42 -0.46 -11.73
C GLU A 48 -8.33 -0.61 -12.79
N SER A 49 -8.34 0.19 -13.87
CA SER A 49 -7.31 0.14 -14.91
C SER A 49 -5.93 0.63 -14.45
N ARG A 50 -5.84 1.39 -13.35
CA ARG A 50 -4.54 1.85 -12.82
C ARG A 50 -4.07 0.95 -11.69
N VAL A 51 -3.45 -0.17 -12.06
CA VAL A 51 -2.69 -1.02 -11.15
C VAL A 51 -1.27 -0.47 -10.99
N ARG A 52 -0.80 -0.36 -9.75
CA ARG A 52 0.61 -0.09 -9.42
C ARG A 52 1.13 -1.17 -8.51
N THR A 53 2.41 -1.52 -8.66
CA THR A 53 3.10 -2.39 -7.72
C THR A 53 3.93 -1.51 -6.79
N LEU A 54 3.66 -1.58 -5.49
CA LEU A 54 4.40 -0.85 -4.46
C LEU A 54 4.99 -1.84 -3.46
N SER A 55 6.16 -1.52 -2.93
CA SER A 55 6.76 -2.30 -1.84
C SER A 55 6.03 -2.04 -0.53
N GLU A 56 6.00 -3.04 0.35
CA GLU A 56 5.42 -2.92 1.70
C GLU A 56 6.01 -1.71 2.44
N GLN A 57 7.34 -1.56 2.39
CA GLN A 57 8.04 -0.46 3.04
C GLN A 57 7.51 0.91 2.62
N VAL A 58 7.16 1.08 1.34
CA VAL A 58 6.64 2.34 0.81
C VAL A 58 5.21 2.59 1.27
N LEU A 59 4.38 1.54 1.33
CA LEU A 59 3.01 1.63 1.83
C LEU A 59 2.94 1.90 3.33
N LEU A 60 3.96 1.45 4.07
CA LEU A 60 4.12 1.69 5.51
C LEU A 60 4.83 3.00 5.84
N ASP A 61 5.36 3.67 4.83
CA ASP A 61 6.05 4.94 5.01
C ASP A 61 5.06 6.10 4.99
N SER A 62 4.81 6.67 6.17
CA SER A 62 3.90 7.79 6.37
C SER A 62 4.28 9.07 5.61
N GLN A 63 5.51 9.18 5.09
CA GLN A 63 5.90 10.32 4.25
C GLN A 63 5.30 10.19 2.84
N TYR A 64 5.14 8.96 2.35
CA TYR A 64 4.59 8.71 1.02
C TYR A 64 3.11 8.35 1.06
N TYR A 65 2.73 7.39 1.92
CA TYR A 65 1.40 6.85 1.99
C TYR A 65 0.87 6.78 3.43
N LEU A 66 -0.40 7.12 3.59
CA LEU A 66 -1.12 7.03 4.85
C LEU A 66 -2.23 5.98 4.70
N ARG A 67 -2.25 5.00 5.61
CA ARG A 67 -3.31 3.99 5.66
C ARG A 67 -4.62 4.64 6.12
N VAL A 68 -5.67 4.48 5.33
CA VAL A 68 -7.03 4.91 5.63
C VAL A 68 -7.77 3.74 6.26
N LYS A 69 -8.45 3.98 7.38
CA LYS A 69 -9.26 3.00 8.11
C LYS A 69 -10.69 2.95 7.61
#